data_AF-A0A950S7B9-F1
#
_entry.id   AF-A0A950S7B9-F1
#
_cell.length_a   1.000
_cell.length_b   1.000
_cell.length_c   1.000
_cell.angle_alpha   90.00
_cell.angle_beta   90.00
_cell.angle_gamma   90.00
#
_symmetry.space_group_name_H-M   'P 1'
#
loop_
_entity.id
_entity.type
_entity.pdbx_description
1 polymer ?
#
loop_
_entity_poly.entity_id
_entity_poly.type
_entity_poly.pdbx_seq_one_letter_code
_entity_poly.pdbx_strand_id
1 'polypeptide(L)'
;MKRGCLVSLLILAACFGCYWYVLHGHVEPPAFWWATGVASFFMWISVSSLQGAVTSARDAMRVSSESSFGGFGGEQFEDDATATVVGHIRAIGSSLRAPFSGNAAVLYNYDIDHISHSNDGSSEIKDYSGFALAPCAIDSPHGSVRILGFPMLEGFPKKSYSTDEGRRNAAAYLEATALKDMQGFHPGTIIHEIKELLTDDDGQFRKDWKMTEDRDLSDKQLREQMVAPGDQVCAIGRWSAAKHGLIPPAGGVIRLLQGDPQKIVSGLWRKTISNLVGALIVAAIVNGAVYMLLQISAGKSTLFAGTPVAKHSIHADEMVDAVSNGNQAAAQKLFENGTGVDVRDSGGRTTLAVAQDAAMARWLIEHGADVNATDGDGQTVLMQQASAGRTEVVRALVNAGAKLDTLSTKWHSTALTQALDAEKMDVVRVLRDAGAKDDTVTESRGQLVRESDPPVKTCFAWLDAIQREDLEAMKAASVFKSFDDVDFKLWKSIRPVQPKLVQGYATADAATVEIRGQISSGTYGTWTYQLIRDGESWRVKNERWETRLNSREP
;
A
#
# COMPACT_ATOMS: atom_id res chain seq x y z
N MET A 1 -8.76 -25.22 -19.76
CA MET A 1 -7.58 -24.58 -19.12
C MET A 1 -6.36 -25.46 -19.29
N LYS A 2 -5.24 -24.95 -19.83
CA LYS A 2 -3.98 -25.72 -19.95
C LYS A 2 -3.53 -26.20 -18.56
N ARG A 3 -2.96 -27.41 -18.46
CA ARG A 3 -2.48 -28.00 -17.18
C ARG A 3 -1.61 -27.04 -16.36
N GLY A 4 -0.80 -26.20 -17.00
CA GLY A 4 0.01 -25.18 -16.33
C GLY A 4 -0.77 -24.08 -15.62
N CYS A 5 -1.93 -23.66 -16.16
CA CYS A 5 -2.77 -22.65 -15.51
C CYS A 5 -3.42 -23.19 -14.23
N LEU A 6 -3.84 -24.46 -14.24
CA LEU A 6 -4.38 -25.13 -13.05
C LEU A 6 -3.33 -25.29 -11.96
N VAL A 7 -2.12 -25.71 -12.31
CA VAL A 7 -1.00 -25.85 -11.35
C VAL A 7 -0.64 -24.50 -10.72
N SER A 8 -0.59 -23.44 -11.53
CA SER A 8 -0.34 -22.08 -11.03
C SER A 8 -1.41 -21.61 -10.04
N LEU A 9 -2.68 -21.85 -10.34
CA LEU A 9 -3.79 -21.51 -9.44
C LEU A 9 -3.72 -22.30 -8.12
N LEU A 10 -3.34 -23.57 -8.17
CA LEU A 10 -3.16 -24.39 -6.97
C LEU A 10 -2.01 -23.88 -6.09
N ILE A 11 -0.89 -23.48 -6.69
CA ILE A 11 0.25 -22.89 -5.96
C ILE A 11 -0.17 -21.57 -5.31
N LEU A 12 -0.87 -20.70 -6.05
CA LEU A 12 -1.36 -19.43 -5.53
C LEU A 12 -2.32 -19.66 -4.36
N ALA A 13 -3.25 -20.61 -4.47
CA ALA A 13 -4.17 -20.97 -3.41
C ALA A 13 -3.45 -21.55 -2.18
N ALA A 14 -2.40 -22.33 -2.36
CA ALA A 14 -1.57 -22.85 -1.27
C ALA A 14 -0.80 -21.74 -0.54
N CYS A 15 -0.19 -20.80 -1.28
CA CYS A 15 0.44 -19.61 -0.71
C CYS A 15 -0.58 -18.76 0.05
N PHE A 16 -1.78 -18.59 -0.51
CA PHE A 16 -2.89 -17.89 0.14
C PHE A 16 -3.30 -18.57 1.44
N GLY A 17 -3.47 -19.89 1.45
CA GLY A 17 -3.76 -20.65 2.66
C GLY A 17 -2.66 -20.54 3.73
N CYS A 18 -1.39 -20.52 3.34
CA CYS A 18 -0.28 -20.34 4.28
C CYS A 18 -0.27 -18.94 4.89
N TYR A 19 -0.34 -17.88 4.07
CA TYR A 19 -0.39 -16.52 4.59
C TYR A 19 -1.67 -16.24 5.37
N TRP A 20 -2.78 -16.84 4.96
CA TRP A 20 -4.02 -16.86 5.72
C TRP A 20 -3.76 -17.42 7.11
N TYR A 21 -3.24 -18.65 7.22
CA TYR A 21 -2.95 -19.28 8.50
C TYR A 21 -2.01 -18.46 9.38
N VAL A 22 -0.96 -17.86 8.80
CA VAL A 22 0.03 -17.06 9.53
C VAL A 22 -0.51 -15.70 9.98
N LEU A 23 -1.36 -15.06 9.19
CA LEU A 23 -1.89 -13.72 9.48
C LEU A 23 -3.26 -13.75 10.17
N HIS A 24 -3.93 -14.91 10.21
CA HIS A 24 -5.26 -15.07 10.77
C HIS A 24 -5.25 -14.78 12.27
N GLY A 25 -6.10 -13.84 12.70
CA GLY A 25 -6.15 -13.38 14.10
C GLY A 25 -5.01 -12.43 14.48
N HIS A 26 -4.07 -12.14 13.57
CA HIS A 26 -2.95 -11.22 13.80
C HIS A 26 -3.08 -9.90 13.03
N VAL A 27 -3.99 -9.76 12.06
CA VAL A 27 -4.17 -8.54 11.26
C VAL A 27 -5.67 -8.25 11.08
N GLU A 28 -6.07 -6.98 11.08
CA GLU A 28 -7.48 -6.56 10.90
C GLU A 28 -8.04 -6.94 9.52
N PRO A 29 -9.34 -7.27 9.39
CA PRO A 29 -9.90 -7.87 8.18
C PRO A 29 -9.62 -7.11 6.88
N PRO A 30 -9.77 -5.77 6.78
CA PRO A 30 -9.50 -5.07 5.52
C PRO A 30 -8.03 -5.21 5.10
N ALA A 31 -7.09 -4.97 6.01
CA ALA A 31 -5.66 -5.09 5.73
C ALA A 31 -5.21 -6.56 5.56
N PHE A 32 -5.87 -7.50 6.24
CA PHE A 32 -5.61 -8.92 6.19
C PHE A 32 -5.89 -9.53 4.80
N TRP A 33 -7.04 -9.21 4.20
CA TRP A 33 -7.36 -9.71 2.85
C TRP A 33 -6.39 -9.16 1.79
N TRP A 34 -6.00 -7.89 1.91
CA TRP A 34 -5.00 -7.29 1.03
C TRP A 34 -3.60 -7.87 1.27
N ALA A 35 -3.16 -8.01 2.52
CA ALA A 35 -1.84 -8.54 2.85
C ALA A 35 -1.69 -10.00 2.42
N THR A 36 -2.70 -10.85 2.69
CA THR A 36 -2.71 -12.25 2.25
C THR A 36 -2.75 -12.37 0.73
N GLY A 37 -3.62 -11.62 0.06
CA GLY A 37 -3.73 -11.63 -1.41
C GLY A 37 -2.45 -11.16 -2.10
N VAL A 38 -1.91 -10.01 -1.67
CA VAL A 38 -0.70 -9.41 -2.25
C VAL A 38 0.53 -10.27 -1.97
N ALA A 39 0.74 -10.73 -0.72
CA ALA A 39 1.87 -11.59 -0.39
C ALA A 39 1.83 -12.91 -1.16
N SER A 40 0.65 -13.50 -1.34
CA SER A 40 0.47 -14.74 -2.10
C SER A 40 0.76 -14.55 -3.59
N PHE A 41 0.33 -13.42 -4.16
CA PHE A 41 0.61 -13.08 -5.55
C PHE A 41 2.12 -12.93 -5.81
N PHE A 42 2.83 -12.17 -4.98
CA PHE A 42 4.27 -11.98 -5.14
C PHE A 42 5.09 -13.25 -4.82
N MET A 43 4.64 -14.07 -3.86
CA MET A 43 5.25 -15.39 -3.64
C MET A 43 5.01 -16.34 -4.80
N TRP A 44 3.83 -16.30 -5.43
CA TRP A 44 3.57 -17.08 -6.64
C TRP A 44 4.51 -16.68 -7.80
N ILE A 45 4.79 -15.38 -7.99
CA ILE A 45 5.80 -14.90 -8.94
C ILE A 45 7.19 -15.44 -8.60
N SER A 46 7.54 -15.50 -7.31
CA SER A 46 8.81 -16.03 -6.83
C SER A 46 8.94 -17.53 -7.13
N VAL A 47 7.87 -18.31 -6.91
CA VAL A 47 7.83 -19.75 -7.24
C VAL A 47 7.99 -19.98 -8.74
N SER A 48 7.35 -19.16 -9.58
CA SER A 48 7.53 -19.22 -11.04
C SER A 48 8.98 -18.94 -11.45
N SER A 49 9.62 -17.94 -10.85
CA SER A 49 11.03 -17.63 -11.07
C SER A 49 11.94 -18.77 -10.63
N LEU A 50 11.63 -19.41 -9.49
CA LEU A 50 12.35 -20.58 -8.97
C LEU A 50 12.21 -21.79 -9.90
N GLN A 51 11.01 -22.05 -10.42
CA GLN A 51 10.77 -23.07 -11.44
C GLN A 51 11.61 -22.80 -12.70
N GLY A 52 11.68 -21.53 -13.14
CA GLY A 52 12.55 -21.11 -14.24
C GLY A 52 14.04 -21.31 -13.96
N ALA A 53 14.48 -21.15 -12.70
CA ALA A 53 15.84 -21.46 -12.30
C ALA A 53 16.11 -22.96 -12.32
N VAL A 54 15.20 -23.79 -11.82
CA VAL A 54 15.33 -25.26 -11.82
C VAL A 54 15.38 -25.80 -13.24
N THR A 55 14.53 -25.32 -14.14
CA THR A 55 14.55 -25.75 -15.55
C THR A 55 15.84 -25.32 -16.24
N SER A 56 16.28 -24.07 -16.07
CA SER A 56 17.53 -23.57 -16.65
C SER A 56 18.75 -24.29 -16.08
N ALA A 57 18.77 -24.62 -14.78
CA ALA A 57 19.83 -25.40 -14.15
C ALA A 57 19.85 -26.85 -14.65
N ARG A 58 18.69 -27.48 -14.80
CA ARG A 58 18.57 -28.83 -15.36
C ARG A 58 19.07 -28.86 -16.81
N ASP A 59 18.74 -27.85 -17.60
CA ASP A 59 19.22 -27.72 -18.97
C ASP A 59 20.72 -27.42 -19.00
N ALA A 60 21.24 -26.57 -18.11
CA ALA A 60 22.68 -26.33 -18.00
C ALA A 60 23.45 -27.60 -17.63
N MET A 61 22.96 -28.35 -16.64
CA MET A 61 23.53 -29.64 -16.23
C MET A 61 23.53 -30.64 -17.39
N ARG A 62 22.42 -30.74 -18.14
CA ARG A 62 22.31 -31.58 -19.34
C ARG A 62 23.28 -31.16 -20.44
N VAL A 63 23.42 -29.87 -20.72
CA VAL A 63 24.37 -29.41 -21.76
C VAL A 63 25.82 -29.59 -21.28
N SER A 64 26.08 -29.55 -19.97
CA SER A 64 27.43 -29.67 -19.39
C SER A 64 27.90 -31.09 -19.08
N SER A 65 27.00 -32.06 -18.93
CA SER A 65 27.37 -33.42 -18.59
C SER A 65 28.13 -34.07 -19.74
N GLU A 66 29.27 -34.71 -19.46
CA GLU A 66 30.04 -35.48 -20.45
C GLU A 66 29.20 -36.54 -21.16
N SER A 67 28.09 -37.04 -20.61
CA SER A 67 27.15 -37.95 -21.29
C SER A 67 26.35 -37.32 -22.45
N SER A 68 26.41 -36.00 -22.61
CA SER A 68 25.81 -35.26 -23.73
C SER A 68 26.80 -35.00 -24.86
N PHE A 69 28.07 -35.25 -24.60
CA PHE A 69 29.17 -35.28 -25.57
C PHE A 69 29.69 -36.72 -25.78
N GLY A 70 29.58 -37.59 -24.79
CA GLY A 70 30.11 -38.95 -24.74
C GLY A 70 29.07 -39.94 -25.21
N GLY A 71 28.94 -40.06 -26.52
CA GLY A 71 28.00 -40.98 -27.14
C GLY A 71 28.55 -41.74 -28.34
N PHE A 72 29.85 -41.83 -28.58
CA PHE A 72 30.42 -42.83 -29.51
C PHE A 72 31.58 -43.58 -28.88
N GLY A 73 31.29 -44.14 -27.71
CA GLY A 73 32.08 -45.15 -27.02
C GLY A 73 31.18 -46.26 -26.47
N GLY A 74 30.25 -46.77 -27.27
CA GLY A 74 29.52 -48.01 -26.97
C GLY A 74 28.17 -47.93 -26.24
N GLU A 75 27.82 -46.83 -25.57
CA GLU A 75 26.48 -46.65 -24.98
C GLU A 75 25.58 -45.78 -25.89
N GLN A 76 24.56 -46.41 -26.48
CA GLN A 76 23.52 -45.72 -27.25
C GLN A 76 22.58 -44.97 -26.30
N PHE A 77 22.15 -43.77 -26.66
CA PHE A 77 21.08 -43.07 -25.93
C PHE A 77 19.88 -44.01 -25.75
N GLU A 78 19.37 -44.13 -24.53
CA GLU A 78 18.10 -44.83 -24.28
C GLU A 78 17.02 -44.20 -25.16
N ASP A 79 16.24 -45.06 -25.84
CA ASP A 79 15.12 -44.59 -26.64
C ASP A 79 14.20 -43.75 -25.76
N ASP A 80 13.68 -42.66 -26.31
CA ASP A 80 12.74 -41.76 -25.65
C ASP A 80 13.35 -40.82 -24.57
N ALA A 81 14.64 -40.97 -24.26
CA ALA A 81 15.38 -40.12 -23.33
C ALA A 81 15.60 -38.71 -23.88
N THR A 82 15.76 -37.71 -22.99
CA THR A 82 16.14 -36.36 -23.41
C THR A 82 17.60 -36.33 -23.82
N ALA A 83 17.90 -35.96 -25.06
CA ALA A 83 19.25 -35.87 -25.62
C ALA A 83 19.60 -34.43 -26.01
N THR A 84 20.88 -34.10 -25.88
CA THR A 84 21.47 -32.82 -26.30
C THR A 84 22.50 -33.12 -27.37
N VAL A 85 22.43 -32.43 -28.51
CA VAL A 85 23.37 -32.62 -29.62
C VAL A 85 23.97 -31.28 -30.00
N VAL A 86 25.30 -31.23 -30.09
CA VAL A 86 26.05 -30.04 -30.46
C VAL A 86 26.83 -30.30 -31.73
N GLY A 87 26.76 -29.37 -32.68
CA GLY A 87 27.47 -29.51 -33.94
C GLY A 87 27.11 -28.42 -34.95
N HIS A 88 27.51 -28.63 -36.19
CA HIS A 88 27.16 -27.74 -37.29
C HIS A 88 25.90 -28.25 -37.98
N ILE A 89 24.91 -27.37 -38.12
CA ILE A 89 23.66 -27.73 -38.79
C ILE A 89 23.84 -27.71 -40.32
N ARG A 90 23.34 -28.73 -41.01
CA ARG A 90 23.30 -28.77 -42.47
C ARG A 90 21.96 -29.21 -43.00
N ALA A 91 21.61 -28.73 -44.18
CA ALA A 91 20.50 -29.27 -44.94
C ALA A 91 20.89 -30.64 -45.53
N ILE A 92 19.95 -31.57 -45.51
CA ILE A 92 19.98 -32.84 -46.24
C ILE A 92 19.27 -32.57 -47.57
N GLY A 93 20.04 -32.26 -48.61
CA GLY A 93 19.53 -31.87 -49.92
C GLY A 93 19.62 -30.36 -50.16
N SER A 94 18.61 -29.78 -50.81
CA SER A 94 18.56 -28.36 -51.13
C SER A 94 18.32 -27.50 -49.88
N SER A 95 19.16 -26.48 -49.67
CA SER A 95 18.90 -25.45 -48.65
C SER A 95 17.70 -24.58 -49.05
N LEU A 96 16.99 -24.06 -48.06
CA LEU A 96 15.95 -23.06 -48.27
C LEU A 96 16.56 -21.71 -48.60
N ARG A 97 15.74 -20.81 -49.14
CA ARG A 97 16.07 -19.40 -49.33
C ARG A 97 15.16 -18.58 -48.41
N ALA A 98 15.77 -17.80 -47.52
CA ALA A 98 15.02 -16.97 -46.58
C ALA A 98 14.23 -15.89 -47.34
N PRO A 99 12.97 -15.61 -46.97
CA PRO A 99 12.05 -14.79 -47.74
C PRO A 99 12.48 -13.33 -47.94
N PHE A 100 13.13 -12.71 -46.96
CA PHE A 100 13.44 -11.27 -47.00
C PHE A 100 14.91 -11.02 -47.34
N SER A 101 15.82 -11.75 -46.71
CA SER A 101 17.25 -11.60 -46.98
C SER A 101 17.72 -12.32 -48.25
N GLY A 102 16.99 -13.33 -48.73
CA GLY A 102 17.41 -14.15 -49.85
C GLY A 102 18.62 -15.05 -49.56
N ASN A 103 19.06 -15.13 -48.31
CA ASN A 103 20.21 -15.96 -47.91
C ASN A 103 19.82 -17.45 -47.84
N ALA A 104 20.82 -18.32 -48.00
CA ALA A 104 20.64 -19.76 -47.79
C ALA A 104 20.33 -20.03 -46.31
N ALA A 105 19.26 -20.79 -46.05
CA ALA A 105 18.80 -21.13 -44.72
C ALA A 105 18.49 -22.62 -44.62
N VAL A 106 18.77 -23.22 -43.47
CA VAL A 106 18.25 -24.55 -43.13
C VAL A 106 16.82 -24.43 -42.63
N LEU A 107 16.55 -23.37 -41.87
CA LEU A 107 15.23 -23.03 -41.39
C LEU A 107 15.07 -21.52 -41.22
N TYR A 108 13.84 -21.03 -41.28
CA TYR A 108 13.52 -19.64 -41.01
C TYR A 108 12.11 -19.48 -40.43
N ASN A 109 11.91 -18.35 -39.74
CA ASN A 109 10.63 -17.78 -39.35
C ASN A 109 10.54 -16.36 -39.91
N TYR A 110 9.38 -15.96 -40.40
CA TYR A 110 9.12 -14.57 -40.75
C TYR A 110 7.77 -14.08 -40.22
N ASP A 111 7.71 -12.79 -39.94
CA ASP A 111 6.50 -12.06 -39.58
C ASP A 111 6.44 -10.77 -40.39
N ILE A 112 5.25 -10.44 -40.89
CA ILE A 112 4.93 -9.14 -41.49
C ILE A 112 3.80 -8.56 -40.66
N ASP A 113 4.08 -7.45 -40.00
CA ASP A 113 3.20 -6.83 -39.02
C ASP A 113 2.89 -5.38 -39.42
N HIS A 114 1.66 -4.90 -39.19
CA HIS A 114 1.33 -3.48 -39.26
C HIS A 114 0.96 -2.94 -37.88
N ILE A 115 1.13 -1.63 -37.70
CA ILE A 115 0.72 -0.94 -36.47
C ILE A 115 -0.69 -0.41 -36.68
N SER A 116 -1.64 -0.95 -35.94
CA SER A 116 -3.00 -0.40 -35.87
C SER A 116 -3.06 0.64 -34.76
N HIS A 117 -3.54 1.84 -35.09
CA HIS A 117 -3.80 2.88 -34.11
C HIS A 117 -5.27 2.82 -33.69
N SER A 118 -5.51 2.48 -32.42
CA SER A 118 -6.83 2.54 -31.78
C SER A 118 -6.87 3.66 -30.74
N ASN A 119 -8.07 4.07 -30.32
CA ASN A 119 -8.24 5.08 -29.26
C ASN A 119 -7.61 4.66 -27.92
N ASP A 120 -7.34 3.36 -27.73
CA ASP A 120 -6.76 2.77 -26.50
C ASP A 120 -5.24 2.49 -26.63
N GLY A 121 -4.62 2.90 -27.74
CA GLY A 121 -3.19 2.73 -28.02
C GLY A 121 -2.89 2.09 -29.37
N SER A 122 -1.59 1.92 -29.64
CA SER A 122 -1.10 1.22 -30.84
C SER A 122 -0.94 -0.28 -30.57
N SER A 123 -1.53 -1.10 -31.43
CA SER A 123 -1.41 -2.57 -31.37
C SER A 123 -0.74 -3.10 -32.64
N GLU A 124 0.23 -3.99 -32.45
CA GLU A 124 0.90 -4.70 -33.54
C GLU A 124 0.00 -5.85 -34.01
N ILE A 125 -0.45 -5.79 -35.26
CA ILE A 125 -1.31 -6.80 -35.88
C ILE A 125 -0.50 -7.56 -36.93
N LYS A 126 -0.52 -8.89 -36.85
CA LYS A 126 0.15 -9.76 -37.81
C LYS A 126 -0.67 -9.88 -39.09
N ASP A 127 -0.07 -9.57 -40.24
CA ASP A 127 -0.70 -9.74 -41.56
C ASP A 127 -0.31 -11.05 -42.21
N TYR A 128 0.98 -11.40 -42.13
CA TYR A 128 1.53 -12.63 -42.66
C TYR A 128 2.53 -13.21 -41.68
N SER A 129 2.56 -14.54 -41.59
CA SER A 129 3.55 -15.24 -40.80
C SER A 129 3.81 -16.59 -41.42
N GLY A 130 5.03 -17.07 -41.30
CA GLY A 130 5.37 -18.38 -41.81
C GLY A 130 6.69 -18.90 -41.27
N PHE A 131 6.87 -20.19 -41.41
CA PHE A 131 8.11 -20.86 -41.08
C PHE A 131 8.36 -22.04 -42.00
N ALA A 132 9.63 -22.35 -42.17
CA ALA A 132 10.05 -23.52 -42.93
C ALA A 132 11.32 -24.15 -42.35
N LEU A 133 11.42 -25.47 -42.50
CA LEU A 133 12.55 -26.32 -42.15
C LEU A 133 12.84 -27.22 -43.36
N ALA A 134 14.04 -27.15 -43.91
CA ALA A 134 14.52 -28.20 -44.79
C ALA A 134 14.91 -29.43 -43.96
N PRO A 135 14.79 -30.64 -44.53
CA PRO A 135 15.39 -31.83 -43.96
C PRO A 135 16.82 -31.51 -43.54
N CYS A 136 17.18 -31.77 -42.29
CA CYS A 136 18.46 -31.33 -41.77
C CYS A 136 19.04 -32.30 -40.73
N ALA A 137 20.35 -32.22 -40.57
CA ALA A 137 21.11 -32.92 -39.56
C ALA A 137 22.12 -31.98 -38.89
N ILE A 138 22.44 -32.31 -37.65
CA ILE A 138 23.53 -31.69 -36.91
C ILE A 138 24.71 -32.64 -36.99
N ASP A 139 25.78 -32.18 -37.63
CA ASP A 139 27.04 -32.92 -37.70
C ASP A 139 27.81 -32.64 -36.41
N SER A 140 27.78 -33.62 -35.50
CA SER A 140 28.57 -33.63 -34.28
C SER A 140 29.86 -34.43 -34.49
N PRO A 141 30.90 -34.27 -33.64
CA PRO A 141 32.12 -35.11 -33.66
C PRO A 141 31.87 -36.62 -33.54
N HIS A 142 30.65 -36.97 -33.20
CA HIS A 142 30.18 -38.26 -32.78
C HIS A 142 29.31 -38.91 -33.88
N GLY A 143 28.61 -38.11 -34.68
CA GLY A 143 27.81 -38.57 -35.80
C GLY A 143 26.79 -37.52 -36.23
N SER A 144 26.16 -37.74 -37.38
CA SER A 144 25.10 -36.87 -37.87
C SER A 144 23.76 -37.24 -37.24
N VAL A 145 23.12 -36.30 -36.54
CA VAL A 145 21.80 -36.52 -35.91
C VAL A 145 20.73 -35.72 -36.64
N ARG A 146 19.63 -36.37 -37.06
CA ARG A 146 18.52 -35.70 -37.74
C ARG A 146 17.67 -34.87 -36.77
N ILE A 147 17.11 -33.76 -37.25
CA ILE A 147 16.08 -32.99 -36.54
C ILE A 147 14.73 -33.35 -37.16
N LEU A 148 13.85 -33.98 -36.38
CA LEU A 148 12.58 -34.54 -36.84
C LEU A 148 11.40 -33.80 -36.20
N GLY A 149 11.27 -32.53 -36.56
CA GLY A 149 10.26 -31.63 -36.04
C GLY A 149 10.74 -30.18 -36.06
N PHE A 150 9.82 -29.22 -36.19
CA PHE A 150 10.18 -27.81 -36.21
C PHE A 150 10.74 -27.35 -34.84
N PRO A 151 11.97 -26.82 -34.78
CA PRO A 151 12.54 -26.38 -33.51
C PRO A 151 12.16 -24.94 -33.14
N MET A 152 12.07 -24.67 -31.84
CA MET A 152 12.08 -23.32 -31.30
C MET A 152 13.49 -22.73 -31.40
N LEU A 153 13.59 -21.51 -31.92
CA LEU A 153 14.87 -20.83 -32.15
C LEU A 153 15.22 -19.90 -30.99
N GLU A 154 16.30 -20.23 -30.29
CA GLU A 154 16.78 -19.47 -29.14
C GLU A 154 18.17 -18.90 -29.42
N GLY A 155 18.34 -17.60 -29.18
CA GLY A 155 19.62 -16.90 -29.40
C GLY A 155 19.87 -16.44 -30.83
N PHE A 156 19.06 -16.86 -31.82
CA PHE A 156 19.14 -16.36 -33.19
C PHE A 156 18.51 -14.95 -33.32
N PRO A 157 19.20 -13.97 -33.93
CA PRO A 157 18.69 -12.59 -34.02
C PRO A 157 17.50 -12.49 -34.97
N LYS A 158 16.43 -11.81 -34.53
CA LYS A 158 15.30 -11.43 -35.39
C LYS A 158 15.63 -10.09 -36.06
N LYS A 159 15.91 -10.11 -37.37
CA LYS A 159 16.34 -8.93 -38.13
C LYS A 159 15.14 -8.25 -38.79
N SER A 160 15.13 -6.92 -38.78
CA SER A 160 14.12 -6.10 -39.43
C SER A 160 14.59 -5.70 -40.84
N TYR A 161 13.70 -5.81 -41.83
CA TYR A 161 13.98 -5.58 -43.24
C TYR A 161 13.04 -4.51 -43.81
N SER A 162 13.27 -3.25 -43.42
CA SER A 162 12.50 -2.09 -43.91
C SER A 162 13.05 -1.46 -45.21
N THR A 163 14.16 -1.97 -45.73
CA THR A 163 14.77 -1.51 -46.99
C THR A 163 13.93 -1.87 -48.22
N ASP A 164 14.03 -1.09 -49.29
CA ASP A 164 13.34 -1.34 -50.57
C ASP A 164 13.67 -2.70 -51.19
N GLU A 165 14.86 -3.24 -50.94
CA GLU A 165 15.24 -4.60 -51.39
C GLU A 165 14.50 -5.69 -50.59
N GLY A 166 14.51 -5.62 -49.27
CA GLY A 166 13.77 -6.54 -48.40
C GLY A 166 12.26 -6.55 -48.69
N ARG A 167 11.67 -5.39 -48.98
CA ARG A 167 10.26 -5.27 -49.37
C ARG A 167 9.97 -5.91 -50.73
N ARG A 168 10.84 -5.71 -51.72
CA ARG A 168 10.72 -6.38 -53.04
C ARG A 168 10.83 -7.90 -52.92
N ASN A 169 11.78 -8.38 -52.13
CA ASN A 169 11.95 -9.82 -51.88
C ASN A 169 10.72 -10.40 -51.17
N ALA A 170 10.19 -9.72 -50.17
CA ALA A 170 8.97 -10.11 -49.47
C ALA A 170 7.75 -10.15 -50.39
N ALA A 171 7.54 -9.11 -51.22
CA ALA A 171 6.45 -9.07 -52.19
C ALA A 171 6.54 -10.25 -53.18
N ALA A 172 7.73 -10.46 -53.76
CA ALA A 172 7.96 -11.59 -54.67
C ALA A 172 7.74 -12.94 -53.99
N TYR A 173 8.14 -13.09 -52.72
CA TYR A 173 7.90 -14.30 -51.94
C TYR A 173 6.41 -14.54 -51.70
N LEU A 174 5.65 -13.52 -51.31
CA LEU A 174 4.20 -13.63 -51.09
C LEU A 174 3.42 -13.95 -52.38
N GLU A 175 3.89 -13.46 -53.54
CA GLU A 175 3.31 -13.80 -54.84
C GLU A 175 3.61 -15.23 -55.28
N ALA A 176 4.81 -15.72 -55.00
CA ALA A 176 5.26 -17.05 -55.39
C ALA A 176 4.83 -18.18 -54.43
N THR A 177 4.29 -17.83 -53.26
CA THR A 177 3.99 -18.80 -52.19
C THR A 177 2.48 -19.01 -52.02
N ALA A 178 2.06 -20.26 -51.92
CA ALA A 178 0.67 -20.59 -51.59
C ALA A 178 0.39 -20.34 -50.10
N LEU A 179 -0.29 -19.23 -49.79
CA LEU A 179 -0.63 -18.85 -48.42
C LEU A 179 -1.96 -19.50 -47.99
N LYS A 180 -1.99 -20.03 -46.77
CA LYS A 180 -3.23 -20.51 -46.16
C LYS A 180 -3.96 -19.35 -45.47
N ASP A 181 -5.21 -19.13 -45.85
CA ASP A 181 -6.05 -18.10 -45.25
C ASP A 181 -6.49 -18.49 -43.81
N MET A 182 -6.22 -17.60 -42.86
CA MET A 182 -6.52 -17.75 -41.43
C MET A 182 -7.24 -16.51 -40.88
N GLN A 183 -7.94 -15.75 -41.73
CA GLN A 183 -8.72 -14.58 -41.29
C GLN A 183 -9.67 -14.93 -40.12
N GLY A 184 -9.61 -14.13 -39.05
CA GLY A 184 -10.50 -14.28 -37.87
C GLY A 184 -10.18 -15.43 -36.92
N PHE A 185 -9.01 -16.07 -37.02
CA PHE A 185 -8.71 -17.26 -36.23
C PHE A 185 -8.51 -17.01 -34.73
N HIS A 186 -8.98 -17.98 -33.92
CA HIS A 186 -8.76 -18.03 -32.48
C HIS A 186 -7.40 -18.68 -32.16
N PRO A 187 -6.65 -18.20 -31.14
CA PRO A 187 -5.31 -18.69 -30.78
C PRO A 187 -5.19 -20.21 -30.56
N GLY A 188 -6.30 -20.90 -30.24
CA GLY A 188 -6.33 -22.34 -29.98
C GLY A 188 -6.14 -23.22 -31.22
N THR A 189 -6.57 -22.76 -32.39
CA THR A 189 -6.55 -23.57 -33.62
C THR A 189 -5.19 -23.53 -34.32
N ILE A 190 -4.46 -22.41 -34.19
CA ILE A 190 -3.04 -22.30 -34.58
C ILE A 190 -2.20 -23.34 -33.81
N ILE A 191 -2.49 -23.53 -32.51
CA ILE A 191 -1.81 -24.52 -31.68
C ILE A 191 -2.14 -25.96 -32.13
N HIS A 192 -3.37 -26.22 -32.57
CA HIS A 192 -3.75 -27.54 -33.09
C HIS A 192 -3.01 -27.87 -34.39
N GLU A 193 -2.94 -26.93 -35.32
CA GLU A 193 -2.18 -27.11 -36.57
C GLU A 193 -0.68 -27.26 -36.29
N ILE A 194 -0.11 -26.47 -35.39
CA ILE A 194 1.29 -26.62 -34.96
C ILE A 194 1.51 -28.00 -34.31
N LYS A 195 0.55 -28.52 -33.54
CA LYS A 195 0.69 -29.82 -32.86
C LYS A 195 0.66 -31.01 -33.82
N GLU A 196 -0.19 -30.98 -34.85
CA GLU A 196 -0.17 -32.01 -35.91
C GLU A 196 1.12 -31.95 -36.75
N LEU A 197 1.74 -30.77 -36.86
CA LEU A 197 3.02 -30.58 -37.56
C LEU A 197 4.23 -31.02 -36.74
N LEU A 198 4.15 -31.09 -35.41
CA LEU A 198 5.25 -31.57 -34.56
C LEU A 198 5.44 -33.10 -34.60
N THR A 199 4.70 -33.80 -35.46
CA THR A 199 4.74 -35.27 -35.60
C THR A 199 5.15 -35.76 -36.98
N ASP A 200 5.54 -34.89 -37.91
CA ASP A 200 6.01 -35.32 -39.24
C ASP A 200 7.46 -35.81 -39.18
N ASP A 201 7.70 -36.97 -39.80
CA ASP A 201 8.91 -37.77 -39.64
C ASP A 201 9.94 -37.57 -40.77
N ASP A 202 9.57 -36.81 -41.80
CA ASP A 202 10.43 -36.53 -42.94
C ASP A 202 11.46 -35.41 -42.66
N GLY A 203 11.19 -34.55 -41.68
CA GLY A 203 12.02 -33.41 -41.32
C GLY A 203 11.88 -32.21 -42.26
N GLN A 204 10.90 -32.21 -43.17
CA GLN A 204 10.58 -31.08 -44.02
C GLN A 204 9.31 -30.39 -43.52
N PHE A 205 9.41 -29.09 -43.23
CA PHE A 205 8.26 -28.30 -42.82
C PHE A 205 8.18 -27.02 -43.63
N ARG A 206 6.97 -26.66 -44.05
CA ARG A 206 6.69 -25.32 -44.57
C ARG A 206 5.24 -24.98 -44.32
N LYS A 207 5.02 -23.84 -43.67
CA LYS A 207 3.70 -23.24 -43.50
C LYS A 207 3.81 -21.75 -43.64
N ASP A 208 2.94 -21.20 -44.48
CA ASP A 208 2.85 -19.78 -44.75
C ASP A 208 1.37 -19.41 -44.62
N TRP A 209 1.07 -18.44 -43.75
CA TRP A 209 -0.29 -18.02 -43.43
C TRP A 209 -0.53 -16.57 -43.83
N LYS A 210 -1.78 -16.31 -44.20
CA LYS A 210 -2.35 -14.99 -44.45
C LYS A 210 -3.42 -14.73 -43.38
N MET A 211 -3.23 -13.67 -42.60
CA MET A 211 -4.12 -13.26 -41.51
C MET A 211 -5.01 -12.08 -41.91
N THR A 212 -4.56 -11.24 -42.83
CA THR A 212 -5.29 -10.08 -43.36
C THR A 212 -5.24 -10.03 -44.88
N GLU A 213 -6.15 -9.29 -45.52
CA GLU A 213 -6.18 -9.14 -46.98
C GLU A 213 -5.24 -8.08 -47.53
N ASP A 214 -4.67 -7.26 -46.64
CA ASP A 214 -3.84 -6.15 -47.06
C ASP A 214 -2.48 -6.65 -47.56
N ARG A 215 -2.18 -6.32 -48.82
CA ARG A 215 -0.95 -6.69 -49.50
C ARG A 215 0.03 -5.54 -49.60
N ASP A 216 -0.34 -4.31 -49.21
CA ASP A 216 0.63 -3.23 -49.16
C ASP A 216 1.67 -3.56 -48.09
N LEU A 217 2.95 -3.39 -48.42
CA LEU A 217 4.08 -3.61 -47.51
C LEU A 217 4.77 -2.28 -47.15
N SER A 218 4.25 -1.14 -47.64
CA SER A 218 4.88 0.17 -47.57
C SER A 218 5.03 0.71 -46.14
N ASP A 219 4.10 0.36 -45.26
CA ASP A 219 4.02 0.77 -43.85
C ASP A 219 4.24 -0.39 -42.86
N LYS A 220 4.54 -1.59 -43.39
CA LYS A 220 4.68 -2.81 -42.60
C LYS A 220 6.09 -3.01 -42.06
N GLN A 221 6.16 -3.70 -40.92
CA GLN A 221 7.38 -4.19 -40.32
C GLN A 221 7.64 -5.62 -40.76
N LEU A 222 8.73 -5.82 -41.50
CA LEU A 222 9.15 -7.12 -41.98
C LEU A 222 10.24 -7.66 -41.06
N ARG A 223 9.99 -8.81 -40.42
CA ARG A 223 10.94 -9.43 -39.48
C ARG A 223 11.24 -10.85 -39.89
N GLU A 224 12.52 -11.20 -39.95
CA GLU A 224 13.00 -12.54 -40.31
C GLU A 224 14.01 -13.03 -39.28
N GLN A 225 13.90 -14.31 -38.92
CA GLN A 225 14.84 -15.04 -38.08
C GLN A 225 15.23 -16.31 -38.84
N MET A 226 16.52 -16.53 -39.08
CA MET A 226 17.01 -17.66 -39.88
C MET A 226 18.16 -18.39 -39.20
N VAL A 227 18.40 -19.62 -39.62
CA VAL A 227 19.61 -20.40 -39.29
C VAL A 227 20.29 -20.79 -40.60
N ALA A 228 21.54 -20.37 -40.75
CA ALA A 228 22.31 -20.63 -41.96
C ALA A 228 22.91 -22.05 -41.96
N PRO A 229 23.08 -22.69 -43.12
CA PRO A 229 23.87 -23.91 -43.22
C PRO A 229 25.29 -23.68 -42.69
N GLY A 230 25.77 -24.57 -41.83
CA GLY A 230 27.07 -24.48 -41.17
C GLY A 230 27.07 -23.73 -39.84
N ASP A 231 25.95 -23.12 -39.43
CA ASP A 231 25.87 -22.50 -38.11
C ASP A 231 26.11 -23.54 -37.00
N GLN A 232 26.90 -23.15 -36.00
CA GLN A 232 27.11 -23.97 -34.82
C GLN A 232 25.88 -23.86 -33.91
N VAL A 233 25.29 -25.00 -33.59
CA VAL A 233 24.03 -25.10 -32.85
C VAL A 233 24.09 -26.13 -31.74
N CYS A 234 23.24 -25.96 -30.74
CA CYS A 234 22.94 -26.94 -29.71
C CYS A 234 21.45 -27.26 -29.76
N ALA A 235 21.09 -28.52 -30.03
CA ALA A 235 19.71 -28.98 -30.06
C ALA A 235 19.38 -29.81 -28.83
N ILE A 236 18.19 -29.58 -28.27
CA ILE A 236 17.66 -30.33 -27.13
C ILE A 236 16.30 -30.92 -27.54
N GLY A 237 16.19 -32.25 -27.48
CA GLY A 237 14.98 -32.99 -27.86
C GLY A 237 14.92 -34.35 -27.19
N ARG A 238 13.97 -35.20 -27.59
CA ARG A 238 13.97 -36.62 -27.23
C ARG A 238 14.68 -37.43 -28.30
N TRP A 239 15.49 -38.39 -27.88
CA TRP A 239 16.14 -39.31 -28.78
C TRP A 239 15.14 -40.35 -29.29
N SER A 240 15.18 -40.62 -30.59
CA SER A 240 14.51 -41.79 -31.18
C SER A 240 15.56 -42.69 -31.83
N ALA A 241 15.77 -43.88 -31.25
CA ALA A 241 16.68 -44.88 -31.79
C ALA A 241 16.21 -45.37 -33.18
N ALA A 242 14.90 -45.54 -33.35
CA ALA A 242 14.30 -45.99 -34.61
C ALA A 242 14.50 -44.99 -35.77
N LYS A 243 14.46 -43.69 -35.49
CA LYS A 243 14.55 -42.64 -36.52
C LYS A 243 15.93 -42.00 -36.62
N HIS A 244 16.85 -42.37 -35.73
CA HIS A 244 18.21 -41.83 -35.63
C HIS A 244 18.22 -40.29 -35.60
N GLY A 245 17.41 -39.71 -34.71
CA GLY A 245 17.15 -38.28 -34.71
C GLY A 245 16.50 -37.78 -33.41
N LEU A 246 16.50 -36.46 -33.27
CA LEU A 246 15.78 -35.76 -32.22
C LEU A 246 14.33 -35.56 -32.64
N ILE A 247 13.40 -35.99 -31.78
CA ILE A 247 11.96 -35.77 -31.91
C ILE A 247 11.48 -34.79 -30.83
N PRO A 248 10.33 -34.12 -31.03
CA PRO A 248 9.76 -33.22 -30.04
C PRO A 248 9.41 -33.93 -28.72
N PRO A 249 9.64 -33.28 -27.56
CA PRO A 249 9.21 -33.79 -26.27
C PRO A 249 7.68 -33.80 -26.14
N ALA A 250 7.13 -34.67 -25.28
CA ALA A 250 5.69 -34.79 -25.10
C ALA A 250 5.03 -33.44 -24.73
N GLY A 251 4.27 -32.87 -25.67
CA GLY A 251 3.61 -31.57 -25.50
C GLY A 251 4.51 -30.34 -25.64
N GLY A 252 5.72 -30.50 -26.21
CA GLY A 252 6.68 -29.43 -26.46
C GLY A 252 7.30 -29.51 -27.86
N VAL A 253 8.39 -28.74 -28.05
CA VAL A 253 9.12 -28.62 -29.32
C VAL A 253 10.61 -28.86 -29.08
N ILE A 254 11.33 -29.24 -30.13
CA ILE A 254 12.81 -29.29 -30.10
C ILE A 254 13.31 -27.86 -29.85
N ARG A 255 14.32 -27.67 -29.01
CA ARG A 255 14.93 -26.35 -28.80
C ARG A 255 16.26 -26.30 -29.54
N LEU A 256 16.48 -25.25 -30.32
CA LEU A 256 17.72 -25.03 -31.06
C LEU A 256 18.34 -23.72 -30.58
N LEU A 257 19.51 -23.82 -29.97
CA LEU A 257 20.25 -22.69 -29.40
C LEU A 257 21.44 -22.35 -30.31
N GLN A 258 21.64 -21.07 -30.59
CA GLN A 258 22.78 -20.58 -31.38
C GLN A 258 24.06 -20.53 -30.54
N GLY A 259 25.17 -21.05 -31.07
CA GLY A 259 26.52 -20.78 -30.58
C GLY A 259 27.23 -21.93 -29.88
N ASP A 260 28.36 -21.59 -29.25
CA ASP A 260 29.25 -22.53 -28.58
C ASP A 260 28.61 -23.12 -27.30
N PRO A 261 28.65 -24.45 -27.10
CA PRO A 261 28.13 -25.10 -25.90
C PRO A 261 28.63 -24.48 -24.58
N GLN A 262 29.89 -24.05 -24.49
CA GLN A 262 30.41 -23.43 -23.26
C GLN A 262 29.73 -22.08 -22.98
N LYS A 263 29.49 -21.29 -24.02
CA LYS A 263 28.77 -20.01 -23.92
C LYS A 263 27.31 -20.25 -23.54
N ILE A 264 26.67 -21.25 -24.12
CA ILE A 264 25.29 -21.63 -23.81
C ILE A 264 25.16 -22.06 -22.33
N VAL A 265 26.05 -22.94 -21.85
CA VAL A 265 26.07 -23.38 -20.45
C VAL A 265 26.27 -22.19 -19.51
N SER A 266 27.25 -21.31 -19.80
CA SER A 266 27.49 -20.12 -18.97
C SER A 266 26.30 -19.14 -18.97
N GLY A 267 25.59 -19.01 -20.09
CA GLY A 267 24.38 -18.21 -20.22
C GLY A 267 23.20 -18.79 -19.44
N LEU A 268 23.01 -20.11 -19.51
CA LEU A 268 21.99 -20.82 -18.74
C LEU A 268 22.26 -20.70 -17.24
N TRP A 269 23.51 -20.87 -16.79
CA TRP A 269 23.89 -20.65 -15.39
C TRP A 269 23.69 -19.21 -14.94
N ARG A 270 24.03 -18.23 -15.77
CA ARG A 270 23.76 -16.81 -15.48
C ARG A 270 22.26 -16.56 -15.33
N LYS A 271 21.43 -17.16 -16.17
CA LYS A 271 19.96 -17.07 -16.09
C LYS A 271 19.43 -17.75 -14.83
N THR A 272 19.97 -18.92 -14.46
CA THR A 272 19.68 -19.61 -13.21
C THR A 272 19.98 -18.72 -12.01
N ILE A 273 21.18 -18.14 -11.94
CA ILE A 273 21.60 -17.24 -10.86
C ILE A 273 20.70 -16.00 -10.83
N SER A 274 20.43 -15.38 -11.99
CA SER A 274 19.56 -14.21 -12.07
C SER A 274 18.15 -14.50 -11.56
N ASN A 275 17.58 -15.64 -11.94
CA ASN A 275 16.25 -16.06 -11.49
C ASN A 275 16.22 -16.38 -10.00
N LEU A 276 17.27 -17.00 -9.46
CA LEU A 276 17.40 -17.28 -8.02
C LEU A 276 17.54 -15.98 -7.21
N VAL A 277 18.40 -15.06 -7.65
CA VAL A 277 18.59 -13.75 -7.01
C VAL A 277 17.26 -12.98 -7.03
N GLY A 278 16.57 -12.94 -8.18
CA GLY A 278 15.26 -12.31 -8.28
C GLY A 278 14.22 -12.92 -7.33
N ALA A 279 14.14 -14.26 -7.28
CA ALA A 279 13.23 -14.96 -6.37
C ALA A 279 13.55 -14.68 -4.89
N LEU A 280 14.83 -14.64 -4.51
CA LEU A 280 15.25 -14.33 -3.14
C LEU A 280 14.95 -12.89 -2.75
N ILE A 281 15.17 -11.92 -3.65
CA ILE A 281 14.84 -10.50 -3.42
C ILE A 281 13.34 -10.35 -3.17
N VAL A 282 12.50 -10.91 -4.04
CA VAL A 282 11.04 -10.81 -3.88
C VAL A 282 10.60 -11.53 -2.60
N ALA A 283 11.11 -12.72 -2.31
CA ALA A 283 10.80 -13.43 -1.07
C ALA A 283 11.23 -12.65 0.18
N ALA A 284 12.40 -12.01 0.17
CA ALA A 284 12.88 -11.19 1.29
C ALA A 284 12.01 -9.95 1.50
N ILE A 285 11.63 -9.26 0.42
CA ILE A 285 10.74 -8.08 0.48
C ILE A 285 9.37 -8.46 1.02
N VAL A 286 8.75 -9.51 0.48
CA VAL A 286 7.41 -9.95 0.90
C VAL A 286 7.42 -10.41 2.36
N ASN A 287 8.38 -11.26 2.75
CA ASN A 287 8.46 -11.73 4.14
C ASN A 287 8.88 -10.60 5.10
N GLY A 288 9.70 -9.65 4.65
CA GLY A 288 10.03 -8.45 5.42
C GLY A 288 8.81 -7.56 5.66
N ALA A 289 7.97 -7.35 4.65
CA ALA A 289 6.72 -6.59 4.78
C ALA A 289 5.71 -7.32 5.68
N VAL A 290 5.56 -8.64 5.52
CA VAL A 290 4.71 -9.47 6.40
C VAL A 290 5.22 -9.44 7.85
N TYR A 291 6.53 -9.56 8.06
CA TYR A 291 7.13 -9.45 9.38
C TYR A 291 6.91 -8.06 9.98
N MET A 292 7.07 -6.98 9.19
CA MET A 292 6.80 -5.62 9.62
C MET A 292 5.33 -5.44 10.04
N LEU A 293 4.39 -5.96 9.26
CA LEU A 293 2.96 -5.97 9.60
C LEU A 293 2.68 -6.74 10.89
N LEU A 294 3.32 -7.89 11.09
CA LEU A 294 3.22 -8.66 12.34
C LEU A 294 3.84 -7.94 13.54
N GLN A 295 4.92 -7.17 13.37
CA GLN A 295 5.49 -6.35 14.44
C GLN A 295 4.60 -5.16 14.80
N ILE A 296 3.96 -4.55 13.79
CA ILE A 296 2.96 -3.49 13.98
C ILE A 296 1.76 -4.05 14.74
N SER A 297 1.24 -5.21 14.35
CA SER A 297 0.09 -5.82 15.02
C SER A 297 0.42 -6.31 16.44
N ALA A 298 1.62 -6.85 16.65
CA ALA A 298 2.12 -7.25 17.97
C ALA A 298 2.47 -6.07 18.89
N GLY A 299 2.35 -4.81 18.42
CA GLY A 299 2.63 -3.62 19.22
C GLY A 299 4.11 -3.44 19.58
N LYS A 300 5.02 -4.04 18.81
CA LYS A 300 6.47 -4.03 19.07
C LYS A 300 7.25 -3.01 18.25
N SER A 301 6.61 -2.28 17.33
CA SER A 301 7.29 -1.33 16.45
C SER A 301 7.31 0.10 17.00
N THR A 302 8.53 0.59 17.28
CA THR A 302 8.88 2.00 17.52
C THR A 302 9.05 2.81 16.21
N LEU A 303 8.83 2.19 15.04
CA LEU A 303 9.23 2.75 13.73
C LEU A 303 8.26 3.78 13.12
N PHE A 304 7.03 3.86 13.63
CA PHE A 304 6.02 4.85 13.21
C PHE A 304 5.41 5.52 14.44
N ALA A 305 6.25 6.26 15.17
CA ALA A 305 5.76 7.28 16.10
C ALA A 305 5.14 8.41 15.27
N GLY A 306 3.84 8.34 14.94
CA GLY A 306 3.20 9.45 14.23
C GLY A 306 1.77 9.30 13.72
N THR A 307 1.18 8.11 13.64
CA THR A 307 -0.23 7.98 13.19
C THR A 307 -1.03 7.08 14.13
N PRO A 308 -2.05 7.61 14.83
CA PRO A 308 -2.94 6.80 15.66
C PRO A 308 -3.96 6.12 14.74
N VAL A 309 -3.62 4.96 14.19
CA VAL A 309 -4.63 4.06 13.63
C VAL A 309 -5.21 3.26 14.79
N ALA A 310 -6.46 3.54 15.14
CA ALA A 310 -7.19 2.90 16.21
C ALA A 310 -7.25 1.39 15.99
N LYS A 311 -6.66 0.62 16.91
CA LYS A 311 -6.85 -0.83 17.04
C LYS A 311 -8.32 -1.10 17.37
N HIS A 312 -9.10 -1.69 16.47
CA HIS A 312 -10.30 -2.42 16.89
C HIS A 312 -9.87 -3.87 17.18
N SER A 313 -9.53 -4.17 18.43
CA SER A 313 -9.53 -5.55 18.90
C SER A 313 -10.94 -6.12 18.70
N ILE A 314 -11.06 -7.43 18.44
CA ILE A 314 -12.33 -8.11 18.10
C ILE A 314 -13.45 -7.85 19.14
N HIS A 315 -13.10 -7.43 20.35
CA HIS A 315 -14.03 -7.01 21.42
C HIS A 315 -13.74 -5.60 21.97
N ALA A 316 -13.07 -4.71 21.20
CA ALA A 316 -12.80 -3.32 21.61
C ALA A 316 -14.10 -2.56 21.88
N ASP A 317 -15.04 -2.64 20.94
CA ASP A 317 -16.35 -2.01 21.06
C ASP A 317 -17.13 -2.59 22.23
N GLU A 318 -17.10 -3.92 22.42
CA GLU A 318 -17.75 -4.58 23.56
C GLU A 318 -17.13 -4.19 24.91
N MET A 319 -15.81 -3.94 24.95
CA MET A 319 -15.11 -3.47 26.16
C MET A 319 -15.46 -2.01 26.45
N VAL A 320 -15.51 -1.15 25.43
CA VAL A 320 -16.00 0.23 25.56
C VAL A 320 -17.45 0.26 26.03
N ASP A 321 -18.31 -0.60 25.48
CA ASP A 321 -19.71 -0.73 25.89
C ASP A 321 -19.84 -1.24 27.32
N ALA A 322 -19.07 -2.25 27.72
CA ALA A 322 -19.06 -2.76 29.09
C ALA A 322 -18.65 -1.66 30.09
N VAL A 323 -17.60 -0.91 29.78
CA VAL A 323 -17.08 0.17 30.64
C VAL A 323 -18.04 1.37 30.69
N SER A 324 -18.58 1.78 29.55
CA SER A 324 -19.53 2.91 29.46
C SER A 324 -20.88 2.62 30.13
N ASN A 325 -21.25 1.34 30.26
CA ASN A 325 -22.42 0.88 31.01
C ASN A 325 -22.11 0.57 32.50
N GLY A 326 -20.86 0.71 32.95
CA GLY A 326 -20.45 0.39 34.33
C GLY A 326 -20.44 -1.10 34.67
N ASN A 327 -20.44 -1.99 33.67
CA ASN A 327 -20.44 -3.44 33.87
C ASN A 327 -19.02 -3.99 34.07
N GLN A 328 -18.50 -3.85 35.29
CA GLN A 328 -17.14 -4.28 35.64
C GLN A 328 -16.92 -5.78 35.43
N ALA A 329 -17.93 -6.63 35.68
CA ALA A 329 -17.81 -8.07 35.48
C ALA A 329 -17.62 -8.43 33.99
N ALA A 330 -18.34 -7.76 33.09
CA ALA A 330 -18.17 -7.94 31.65
C ALA A 330 -16.80 -7.43 31.18
N ALA A 331 -16.38 -6.24 31.65
CA ALA A 331 -15.07 -5.68 31.33
C ALA A 331 -13.92 -6.59 31.80
N GLN A 332 -14.03 -7.16 33.01
CA GLN A 332 -13.06 -8.10 33.55
C GLN A 332 -12.96 -9.38 32.71
N LYS A 333 -14.10 -9.97 32.33
CA LYS A 333 -14.12 -11.16 31.48
C LYS A 333 -13.48 -10.91 30.12
N LEU A 334 -13.73 -9.74 29.53
CA LEU A 334 -13.11 -9.34 28.26
C LEU A 334 -11.60 -9.16 28.39
N PHE A 335 -11.14 -8.60 29.51
CA PHE A 335 -9.72 -8.48 29.83
C PHE A 335 -9.04 -9.84 30.05
N GLU A 336 -9.66 -10.75 30.81
CA GLU A 336 -9.16 -12.12 31.01
C GLU A 336 -9.07 -12.90 29.68
N ASN A 337 -9.94 -12.60 28.72
CA ASN A 337 -9.92 -13.15 27.36
C ASN A 337 -8.87 -12.49 26.44
N GLY A 338 -8.04 -11.57 26.95
CA GLY A 338 -6.95 -10.93 26.23
C GLY A 338 -7.28 -9.57 25.58
N THR A 339 -8.45 -8.98 25.87
CA THR A 339 -8.75 -7.60 25.43
C THR A 339 -7.96 -6.61 26.27
N GLY A 340 -7.25 -5.67 25.64
CA GLY A 340 -6.50 -4.64 26.37
C GLY A 340 -7.43 -3.69 27.14
N VAL A 341 -6.94 -3.09 28.23
CA VAL A 341 -7.70 -2.05 28.95
C VAL A 341 -7.74 -0.74 28.17
N ASP A 342 -6.68 -0.35 27.45
CA ASP A 342 -6.61 0.93 26.70
C ASP A 342 -7.21 0.86 25.28
N VAL A 343 -8.38 0.22 25.12
CA VAL A 343 -9.11 0.31 23.85
C VAL A 343 -9.78 1.67 23.70
N ARG A 344 -10.05 2.06 22.45
CA ARG A 344 -10.63 3.36 22.10
C ARG A 344 -11.96 3.20 21.40
N ASP A 345 -12.88 4.13 21.65
CA ASP A 345 -14.14 4.24 20.92
C ASP A 345 -13.94 4.95 19.56
N SER A 346 -15.02 5.07 18.79
CA SER A 346 -15.01 5.74 17.48
C SER A 346 -14.67 7.25 17.54
N GLY A 347 -14.77 7.87 18.71
CA GLY A 347 -14.32 9.25 18.97
C GLY A 347 -12.86 9.33 19.43
N GLY A 348 -12.16 8.19 19.51
CA GLY A 348 -10.78 8.10 19.98
C GLY A 348 -10.63 8.18 21.51
N ARG A 349 -11.73 8.15 22.27
CA ARG A 349 -11.73 8.17 23.74
C ARG A 349 -11.36 6.79 24.26
N THR A 350 -10.46 6.71 25.24
CA THR A 350 -10.08 5.44 25.88
C THR A 350 -11.19 4.92 26.78
N THR A 351 -11.16 3.62 27.13
CA THR A 351 -12.06 3.04 28.15
C THR A 351 -12.09 3.86 29.44
N LEU A 352 -10.92 4.32 29.92
CA LEU A 352 -10.80 5.13 31.12
C LEU A 352 -11.51 6.48 30.96
N ALA A 353 -11.53 7.04 29.75
CA ALA A 353 -12.25 8.27 29.45
C ALA A 353 -13.77 8.09 29.40
N VAL A 354 -14.28 6.89 29.13
CA VAL A 354 -15.72 6.58 29.13
C VAL A 354 -16.22 5.92 30.41
N ALA A 355 -15.34 5.70 31.40
CA ALA A 355 -15.71 5.13 32.69
C ALA A 355 -16.75 5.99 33.42
N GLN A 356 -17.80 5.35 33.92
CA GLN A 356 -18.93 6.04 34.58
C GLN A 356 -18.71 6.30 36.06
N ASP A 357 -17.94 5.45 36.73
CA ASP A 357 -17.75 5.44 38.17
C ASP A 357 -16.29 5.23 38.57
N ALA A 358 -16.00 5.54 39.83
CA ALA A 358 -14.65 5.46 40.38
C ALA A 358 -14.16 4.01 40.57
N ALA A 359 -15.06 3.02 40.69
CA ALA A 359 -14.68 1.62 40.86
C ALA A 359 -14.11 1.07 39.56
N MET A 360 -14.82 1.29 38.45
CA MET A 360 -14.38 0.97 37.09
C MET A 360 -13.09 1.72 36.74
N ALA A 361 -13.02 3.03 37.03
CA ALA A 361 -11.83 3.82 36.76
C ALA A 361 -10.60 3.30 37.52
N ARG A 362 -10.75 2.97 38.82
CA ARG A 362 -9.66 2.37 39.60
C ARG A 362 -9.25 1.01 39.06
N TRP A 363 -10.22 0.16 38.73
CA TRP A 363 -9.94 -1.15 38.14
C TRP A 363 -9.14 -1.01 36.83
N LEU A 364 -9.52 -0.10 35.93
CA LEU A 364 -8.78 0.17 34.69
C LEU A 364 -7.35 0.66 34.98
N ILE A 365 -7.17 1.59 35.92
CA ILE A 365 -5.87 2.14 36.33
C ILE A 365 -4.97 1.03 36.91
N GLU A 366 -5.50 0.20 37.81
CA GLU A 366 -4.79 -0.93 38.42
C GLU A 366 -4.30 -1.95 37.38
N HIS A 367 -5.02 -2.07 36.26
CA HIS A 367 -4.68 -2.97 35.16
C HIS A 367 -3.88 -2.28 34.04
N GLY A 368 -3.33 -1.09 34.31
CA GLY A 368 -2.35 -0.42 33.46
C GLY A 368 -2.91 0.53 32.42
N ALA A 369 -4.15 1.01 32.59
CA ALA A 369 -4.71 2.03 31.69
C ALA A 369 -3.90 3.34 31.75
N ASP A 370 -3.65 3.94 30.60
CA ASP A 370 -2.95 5.22 30.49
C ASP A 370 -3.83 6.39 30.98
N VAL A 371 -3.54 6.84 32.21
CA VAL A 371 -4.18 7.97 32.89
C VAL A 371 -4.06 9.28 32.10
N ASN A 372 -3.02 9.43 31.28
CA ASN A 372 -2.72 10.66 30.53
C ASN A 372 -3.06 10.54 29.03
N ALA A 373 -3.79 9.50 28.64
CA ALA A 373 -4.19 9.31 27.25
C ALA A 373 -5.03 10.49 26.74
N THR A 374 -4.87 10.79 25.44
CA THR A 374 -5.63 11.83 24.74
C THR A 374 -6.47 11.25 23.61
N ASP A 375 -7.64 11.83 23.37
CA ASP A 375 -8.46 11.57 22.18
C ASP A 375 -7.94 12.31 20.93
N GLY A 376 -8.71 12.26 19.84
CA GLY A 376 -8.36 12.92 18.57
C GLY A 376 -8.36 14.45 18.61
N ASP A 377 -9.03 15.07 19.58
CA ASP A 377 -9.05 16.52 19.79
C ASP A 377 -7.95 16.97 20.80
N GLY A 378 -7.12 16.02 21.25
CA GLY A 378 -6.08 16.23 22.26
C GLY A 378 -6.65 16.35 23.67
N GLN A 379 -7.89 15.92 23.93
CA GLN A 379 -8.49 15.96 25.26
C GLN A 379 -7.97 14.82 26.11
N THR A 380 -7.34 15.17 27.24
CA THR A 380 -6.92 14.17 28.24
C THR A 380 -8.12 13.50 28.91
N VAL A 381 -7.94 12.28 29.43
CA VAL A 381 -8.93 11.61 30.28
C VAL A 381 -9.43 12.53 31.39
N LEU A 382 -8.54 13.25 32.05
CA LEU A 382 -8.87 14.19 33.14
C LEU A 382 -9.79 15.31 32.66
N MET A 383 -9.56 15.89 31.48
CA MET A 383 -10.42 16.94 30.91
C MET A 383 -11.85 16.45 30.63
N GLN A 384 -11.97 15.25 30.04
CA GLN A 384 -13.27 14.65 29.72
C GLN A 384 -14.06 14.35 31.00
N GLN A 385 -13.40 13.79 32.02
CA GLN A 385 -14.04 13.49 33.31
C GLN A 385 -14.34 14.77 34.11
N ALA A 386 -13.52 15.80 33.96
CA ALA A 386 -13.72 17.10 34.61
C ALA A 386 -14.93 17.86 34.03
N SER A 387 -15.06 17.92 32.70
CA SER A 387 -16.22 18.51 32.02
C SER A 387 -17.51 17.72 32.30
N ALA A 388 -17.42 16.39 32.38
CA ALA A 388 -18.54 15.53 32.76
C ALA A 388 -18.96 15.66 34.24
N GLY A 389 -18.14 16.27 35.10
CA GLY A 389 -18.44 16.46 36.52
C GLY A 389 -18.26 15.19 37.38
N ARG A 390 -17.45 14.24 36.93
CA ARG A 390 -17.26 12.94 37.61
C ARG A 390 -16.24 13.05 38.74
N THR A 391 -16.61 13.75 39.82
CA THR A 391 -15.73 14.12 40.94
C THR A 391 -14.88 12.97 41.48
N GLU A 392 -15.48 11.80 41.70
CA GLU A 392 -14.76 10.66 42.28
C GLU A 392 -13.83 9.95 41.26
N VAL A 393 -14.16 10.00 39.96
CA VAL A 393 -13.25 9.54 38.90
C VAL A 393 -12.08 10.51 38.76
N VAL A 394 -12.35 11.83 38.78
CA VAL A 394 -11.31 12.87 38.81
C VAL A 394 -10.37 12.67 39.99
N ARG A 395 -10.89 12.40 41.19
CA ARG A 395 -10.06 12.11 42.37
C ARG A 395 -9.17 10.88 42.16
N ALA A 396 -9.70 9.82 41.55
CA ALA A 396 -8.92 8.62 41.23
C ALA A 396 -7.79 8.93 40.23
N LEU A 397 -8.08 9.70 39.17
CA LEU A 397 -7.09 10.10 38.17
C LEU A 397 -5.99 11.00 38.75
N VAL A 398 -6.36 11.98 39.58
CA VAL A 398 -5.41 12.85 40.29
C VAL A 398 -4.48 12.01 41.16
N ASN A 399 -5.03 11.09 41.95
CA ASN A 399 -4.23 10.21 42.81
C ASN A 399 -3.33 9.27 42.00
N ALA A 400 -3.71 8.94 40.76
CA ALA A 400 -2.93 8.12 39.83
C ALA A 400 -1.90 8.93 39.02
N GLY A 401 -1.71 10.23 39.30
CA GLY A 401 -0.69 11.05 38.66
C GLY A 401 -1.11 11.66 37.31
N ALA A 402 -2.40 11.95 37.13
CA ALA A 402 -2.87 12.69 35.96
C ALA A 402 -2.22 14.09 35.87
N LYS A 403 -1.80 14.48 34.66
CA LYS A 403 -1.22 15.80 34.38
C LYS A 403 -2.30 16.88 34.39
N LEU A 404 -2.34 17.68 35.46
CA LEU A 404 -3.39 18.68 35.71
C LEU A 404 -3.41 19.84 34.69
N ASP A 405 -2.23 20.28 34.25
CA ASP A 405 -2.06 21.52 33.47
C ASP A 405 -1.81 21.27 31.98
N THR A 406 -2.10 20.07 31.49
CA THR A 406 -2.05 19.78 30.04
C THR A 406 -3.06 20.67 29.32
N LEU A 407 -2.72 21.13 28.12
CA LEU A 407 -3.63 21.90 27.26
C LEU A 407 -4.19 21.01 26.16
N SER A 408 -5.50 21.07 25.94
CA SER A 408 -6.14 20.42 24.78
C SER A 408 -5.68 21.06 23.47
N THR A 409 -5.51 20.27 22.42
CA THR A 409 -5.00 20.76 21.13
C THR A 409 -6.00 21.71 20.47
N LYS A 410 -7.29 21.38 20.54
CA LYS A 410 -8.35 22.14 19.86
C LYS A 410 -8.76 23.42 20.59
N TRP A 411 -8.92 23.35 21.91
CA TRP A 411 -9.50 24.44 22.70
C TRP A 411 -8.47 25.17 23.56
N HIS A 412 -7.21 24.71 23.58
CA HIS A 412 -6.15 25.29 24.41
C HIS A 412 -6.58 25.42 25.89
N SER A 413 -7.34 24.44 26.38
CA SER A 413 -7.97 24.46 27.70
C SER A 413 -7.42 23.34 28.59
N THR A 414 -7.31 23.61 29.90
CA THR A 414 -6.97 22.64 30.95
C THR A 414 -8.22 21.95 31.51
N ALA A 415 -8.03 20.86 32.27
CA ALA A 415 -9.12 20.19 32.97
C ALA A 415 -9.85 21.14 33.94
N LEU A 416 -9.12 22.04 34.60
CA LEU A 416 -9.70 23.04 35.50
C LEU A 416 -10.58 24.04 34.75
N THR A 417 -10.09 24.57 33.61
CA THR A 417 -10.89 25.50 32.80
C THR A 417 -12.16 24.83 32.27
N GLN A 418 -12.09 23.57 31.85
CA GLN A 418 -13.29 22.85 31.39
C GLN A 418 -14.27 22.53 32.52
N ALA A 419 -13.79 22.23 33.73
CA ALA A 419 -14.65 22.07 34.90
C ALA A 419 -15.36 23.39 35.26
N LEU A 420 -14.65 24.51 35.17
CA LEU A 420 -15.25 25.84 35.32
C LEU A 420 -16.26 26.10 34.20
N ASP A 421 -15.96 25.74 32.96
CA ASP A 421 -16.83 25.91 31.77
C ASP A 421 -18.14 25.12 31.90
N ALA A 422 -18.07 23.93 32.49
CA ALA A 422 -19.22 23.07 32.73
C ALA A 422 -19.89 23.26 34.11
N GLU A 423 -19.49 24.29 34.87
CA GLU A 423 -19.98 24.64 36.21
C GLU A 423 -19.86 23.48 37.23
N LYS A 424 -18.82 22.63 37.11
CA LYS A 424 -18.59 21.46 37.97
C LYS A 424 -17.78 21.83 39.21
N MET A 425 -18.39 22.54 40.15
CA MET A 425 -17.70 23.13 41.30
C MET A 425 -17.00 22.12 42.22
N ASP A 426 -17.53 20.90 42.35
CA ASP A 426 -16.88 19.85 43.14
C ASP A 426 -15.58 19.37 42.49
N VAL A 427 -15.56 19.23 41.17
CA VAL A 427 -14.36 18.93 40.39
C VAL A 427 -13.35 20.08 40.49
N VAL A 428 -13.82 21.33 40.39
CA VAL A 428 -12.96 22.53 40.53
C VAL A 428 -12.25 22.53 41.88
N ARG A 429 -12.95 22.20 42.97
CA ARG A 429 -12.35 22.06 44.30
C ARG A 429 -11.27 20.98 44.30
N VAL A 430 -11.58 19.79 43.79
CA VAL A 430 -10.60 18.68 43.72
C VAL A 430 -9.35 19.06 42.91
N LEU A 431 -9.50 19.69 41.75
CA LEU A 431 -8.38 20.09 40.91
C LEU A 431 -7.53 21.20 41.55
N ARG A 432 -8.17 22.17 42.23
CA ARG A 432 -7.46 23.22 42.99
C ARG A 432 -6.69 22.64 44.17
N ASP A 433 -7.32 21.75 44.94
CA ASP A 433 -6.70 21.09 46.08
C ASP A 433 -5.52 20.21 45.63
N ALA A 434 -5.59 19.66 44.42
CA ALA A 434 -4.51 18.93 43.77
C ALA A 434 -3.37 19.81 43.22
N GLY A 435 -3.53 21.13 43.26
CA GLY A 435 -2.52 22.10 42.80
C GLY A 435 -2.57 22.43 41.31
N ALA A 436 -3.70 22.20 40.63
CA ALA A 436 -3.88 22.65 39.24
C ALA A 436 -3.69 24.17 39.14
N LYS A 437 -2.99 24.63 38.10
CA LYS A 437 -2.75 26.05 37.89
C LYS A 437 -4.07 26.79 37.67
N ASP A 438 -4.39 27.65 38.62
CA ASP A 438 -5.61 28.45 38.61
C ASP A 438 -5.30 29.95 38.65
N ASP A 439 -5.61 30.61 37.54
CA ASP A 439 -5.48 32.06 37.39
C ASP A 439 -6.74 32.82 37.88
N THR A 440 -7.80 32.11 38.32
CA THR A 440 -8.97 32.74 38.92
C THR A 440 -8.68 33.18 40.36
N VAL A 441 -9.09 34.42 40.65
CA VAL A 441 -9.07 34.98 41.99
C VAL A 441 -10.47 34.86 42.56
N THR A 442 -10.58 34.10 43.64
CA THR A 442 -11.84 33.85 44.34
C THR A 442 -11.83 34.55 45.69
N GLU A 443 -12.97 34.52 46.40
CA GLU A 443 -13.10 35.06 47.76
C GLU A 443 -12.03 34.55 48.73
N SER A 444 -11.60 33.29 48.57
CA SER A 444 -10.58 32.70 49.45
C SER A 444 -9.15 33.18 49.14
N ARG A 445 -8.90 33.77 47.96
CA ARG A 445 -7.56 34.17 47.51
C ARG A 445 -7.39 35.68 47.37
N GLY A 446 -8.48 36.44 47.18
CA GLY A 446 -8.45 37.87 46.90
C GLY A 446 -9.37 38.70 47.78
N GLN A 447 -9.15 40.01 47.76
CA GLN A 447 -10.02 40.98 48.42
C GLN A 447 -11.19 41.36 47.50
N LEU A 448 -12.37 41.54 48.08
CA LEU A 448 -13.56 41.98 47.36
C LEU A 448 -13.32 43.34 46.68
N VAL A 449 -13.60 43.43 45.37
CA VAL A 449 -13.46 44.68 44.61
C VAL A 449 -14.79 45.43 44.50
N ARG A 450 -14.70 46.75 44.39
CA ARG A 450 -15.81 47.70 44.17
C ARG A 450 -15.73 48.28 42.76
N GLU A 451 -16.81 48.87 42.29
CA GLU A 451 -16.87 49.52 40.96
C GLU A 451 -15.82 50.62 40.77
N SER A 452 -15.36 51.25 41.86
CA SER A 452 -14.31 52.27 41.82
C SER A 452 -12.90 51.72 41.58
N ASP A 453 -12.71 50.42 41.73
CA ASP A 453 -11.38 49.82 41.79
C ASP A 453 -10.78 49.61 40.40
N PRO A 454 -9.44 49.70 40.26
CA PRO A 454 -8.78 49.64 38.96
C PRO A 454 -9.14 48.41 38.10
N PRO A 455 -9.24 47.17 38.64
CA PRO A 455 -9.62 46.01 37.83
C PRO A 455 -11.02 46.15 37.19
N VAL A 456 -11.99 46.68 37.94
CA VAL A 456 -13.37 46.84 37.45
C VAL A 456 -13.44 47.96 36.41
N LYS A 457 -12.71 49.06 36.65
CA LYS A 457 -12.57 50.15 35.66
C LYS A 457 -11.98 49.68 34.35
N THR A 458 -10.98 48.81 34.37
CA THR A 458 -10.41 48.22 33.15
C THR A 458 -11.46 47.42 32.37
N CYS A 459 -12.29 46.63 33.05
CA CYS A 459 -13.37 45.90 32.37
C CYS A 459 -14.41 46.83 31.73
N PHE A 460 -14.78 47.92 32.40
CA PHE A 460 -15.68 48.92 31.82
C PHE A 460 -15.04 49.66 30.64
N ALA A 461 -13.76 50.00 30.73
CA ALA A 461 -13.02 50.61 29.62
C ALA A 461 -12.91 49.66 28.42
N TRP A 462 -12.66 48.38 28.65
CA TRP A 462 -12.68 47.33 27.62
C TRP A 462 -14.03 47.26 26.89
N LEU A 463 -15.14 47.24 27.65
CA LEU A 463 -16.49 47.20 27.10
C LEU A 463 -16.85 48.48 26.34
N ASP A 464 -16.49 49.63 26.87
CA ASP A 464 -16.72 50.94 26.22
C ASP A 464 -15.92 51.08 24.92
N ALA A 465 -14.69 50.57 24.87
CA ALA A 465 -13.87 50.53 23.66
C ALA A 465 -14.53 49.68 22.55
N ILE A 466 -15.13 48.53 22.90
CA ILE A 466 -15.91 47.71 21.96
C ILE A 466 -17.12 48.50 21.42
N GLN A 467 -17.83 49.24 22.28
CA GLN A 467 -18.98 50.04 21.85
C GLN A 467 -18.60 51.21 20.93
N ARG A 468 -17.39 51.74 21.09
CA ARG A 468 -16.82 52.82 20.24
C ARG A 468 -16.10 52.33 18.99
N GLU A 469 -15.95 51.01 18.84
CA GLU A 469 -15.13 50.41 17.77
C GLU A 469 -13.66 50.89 17.82
N ASP A 470 -13.16 51.16 19.03
CA ASP A 470 -11.81 51.68 19.25
C ASP A 470 -10.83 50.53 19.52
N LEU A 471 -10.19 50.07 18.44
CA LEU A 471 -9.23 48.97 18.48
C LEU A 471 -7.98 49.29 19.34
N GLU A 472 -7.54 50.55 19.37
CA GLU A 472 -6.34 50.94 20.14
C GLU A 472 -6.63 50.96 21.63
N ALA A 473 -7.81 51.44 22.05
CA ALA A 473 -8.26 51.34 23.42
C ALA A 473 -8.45 49.87 23.87
N MET A 474 -8.92 48.99 22.98
CA MET A 474 -9.03 47.55 23.26
C MET A 474 -7.66 46.89 23.46
N LYS A 475 -6.68 47.20 22.61
CA LYS A 475 -5.30 46.72 22.76
C LYS A 475 -4.67 47.21 24.06
N ALA A 476 -4.94 48.45 24.46
CA ALA A 476 -4.42 49.02 25.71
C ALA A 476 -5.06 48.36 26.95
N ALA A 477 -6.35 48.02 26.89
CA ALA A 477 -7.10 47.44 28.00
C ALA A 477 -6.92 45.92 28.14
N SER A 478 -6.19 45.23 27.25
CA SER A 478 -6.05 43.77 27.26
C SER A 478 -4.62 43.30 26.96
N VAL A 479 -4.36 42.01 27.18
CA VAL A 479 -3.10 41.33 26.78
C VAL A 479 -3.32 40.34 25.62
N PHE A 480 -4.44 40.48 24.89
CA PHE A 480 -4.74 39.64 23.74
C PHE A 480 -3.71 39.85 22.63
N LYS A 481 -3.23 38.75 22.03
CA LYS A 481 -2.12 38.75 21.07
C LYS A 481 -2.54 39.14 19.65
N SER A 482 -3.81 38.95 19.28
CA SER A 482 -4.33 39.21 17.94
C SER A 482 -5.76 39.70 18.02
N PHE A 483 -6.10 40.58 17.07
CA PHE A 483 -7.44 41.13 16.82
C PHE A 483 -7.78 41.00 15.33
N ASP A 484 -7.20 40.01 14.64
CA ASP A 484 -7.23 39.93 13.17
C ASP A 484 -8.64 39.65 12.60
N ASP A 485 -9.55 39.11 13.41
CA ASP A 485 -10.93 38.75 13.06
C ASP A 485 -12.01 39.46 13.91
N VAL A 486 -11.79 40.73 14.30
CA VAL A 486 -12.78 41.47 15.09
C VAL A 486 -14.00 41.87 14.24
N ASP A 487 -15.11 41.18 14.44
CA ASP A 487 -16.43 41.60 13.99
C ASP A 487 -17.09 42.49 15.05
N PHE A 488 -16.87 43.81 14.95
CA PHE A 488 -17.46 44.79 15.86
C PHE A 488 -18.99 44.75 15.86
N LYS A 489 -19.63 44.38 14.74
CA LYS A 489 -21.09 44.29 14.66
C LYS A 489 -21.58 43.12 15.50
N LEU A 490 -20.92 41.96 15.40
CA LEU A 490 -21.20 40.82 16.27
C LEU A 490 -20.93 41.18 17.72
N TRP A 491 -19.77 41.74 18.04
CA TRP A 491 -19.35 42.03 19.41
C TRP A 491 -20.28 43.03 20.11
N LYS A 492 -20.70 44.10 19.43
CA LYS A 492 -21.71 45.03 19.93
C LYS A 492 -23.05 44.35 20.23
N SER A 493 -23.44 43.38 19.40
CA SER A 493 -24.70 42.68 19.59
C SER A 493 -24.71 41.74 20.81
N ILE A 494 -23.54 41.26 21.23
CA ILE A 494 -23.37 40.27 22.30
C ILE A 494 -22.65 40.80 23.54
N ARG A 495 -22.41 42.12 23.66
CA ARG A 495 -21.75 42.73 24.83
C ARG A 495 -22.69 43.71 25.54
N PRO A 496 -22.58 43.87 26.86
CA PRO A 496 -23.48 44.71 27.63
C PRO A 496 -23.27 46.19 27.31
N VAL A 497 -24.37 46.94 27.13
CA VAL A 497 -24.35 48.39 26.86
C VAL A 497 -24.32 49.20 28.17
N GLN A 498 -24.85 48.63 29.26
CA GLN A 498 -24.81 49.20 30.62
C GLN A 498 -24.31 48.16 31.62
N PRO A 499 -22.99 47.89 31.63
CA PRO A 499 -22.41 46.90 32.52
C PRO A 499 -22.48 47.37 33.99
N LYS A 500 -22.88 46.46 34.89
CA LYS A 500 -22.83 46.63 36.35
C LYS A 500 -21.98 45.52 36.96
N LEU A 501 -21.23 45.84 38.01
CA LEU A 501 -20.47 44.84 38.75
C LEU A 501 -21.44 43.93 39.51
N VAL A 502 -21.27 42.62 39.37
CA VAL A 502 -21.97 41.62 40.20
C VAL A 502 -21.14 41.32 41.43
N GLN A 503 -19.90 40.88 41.20
CA GLN A 503 -18.93 40.56 42.22
C GLN A 503 -17.53 40.51 41.61
N GLY A 504 -16.50 40.59 42.44
CA GLY A 504 -15.14 40.34 41.96
C GLY A 504 -14.15 40.31 43.11
N TYR A 505 -13.01 39.68 42.86
CA TYR A 505 -11.95 39.52 43.83
C TYR A 505 -10.60 39.83 43.18
N ALA A 506 -9.73 40.53 43.89
CA ALA A 506 -8.40 40.88 43.41
C ALA A 506 -7.30 40.53 44.42
N THR A 507 -6.16 40.11 43.88
CA THR A 507 -4.87 40.04 44.56
C THR A 507 -4.00 41.22 44.12
N ALA A 508 -2.73 41.25 44.53
CA ALA A 508 -1.79 42.27 44.06
C ALA A 508 -1.59 42.25 42.53
N ASP A 509 -1.69 41.06 41.91
CA ASP A 509 -1.21 40.82 40.53
C ASP A 509 -2.29 40.25 39.58
N ALA A 510 -3.42 39.78 40.10
CA ALA A 510 -4.51 39.20 39.32
C ALA A 510 -5.87 39.54 39.92
N ALA A 511 -6.92 39.55 39.10
CA ALA A 511 -8.29 39.76 39.54
C ALA A 511 -9.28 38.93 38.71
N THR A 512 -10.42 38.60 39.30
CA THR A 512 -11.56 38.03 38.59
C THR A 512 -12.78 38.88 38.88
N VAL A 513 -13.43 39.38 37.84
CA VAL A 513 -14.51 40.37 37.93
C VAL A 513 -15.70 39.89 37.10
N GLU A 514 -16.86 39.79 37.73
CA GLU A 514 -18.12 39.44 37.08
C GLU A 514 -18.96 40.68 36.83
N ILE A 515 -19.37 40.87 35.59
CA ILE A 515 -20.15 42.01 35.14
C ILE A 515 -21.42 41.51 34.47
N ARG A 516 -22.55 42.12 34.81
CA ARG A 516 -23.84 41.83 34.19
C ARG A 516 -24.36 43.06 33.49
N GLY A 517 -25.01 42.86 32.34
CA GLY A 517 -25.66 43.96 31.64
C GLY A 517 -26.55 43.48 30.50
N GLN A 518 -27.32 44.42 29.98
CA GLN A 518 -28.25 44.17 28.88
C GLN A 518 -27.52 44.27 27.53
N ILE A 519 -27.71 43.27 26.66
CA ILE A 519 -27.20 43.29 25.28
C ILE A 519 -28.23 43.90 24.32
N SER A 520 -27.87 44.12 23.06
CA SER A 520 -28.73 44.82 22.09
C SER A 520 -30.07 44.13 21.82
N SER A 521 -30.20 42.82 22.06
CA SER A 521 -31.46 42.07 21.95
C SER A 521 -32.43 42.29 23.12
N GLY A 522 -31.99 43.00 24.17
CA GLY A 522 -32.76 43.23 25.38
C GLY A 522 -32.59 42.18 26.47
N THR A 523 -31.86 41.09 26.21
CA THR A 523 -31.55 40.05 27.22
C THR A 523 -30.39 40.47 28.12
N TYR A 524 -30.40 40.02 29.37
CA TYR A 524 -29.27 40.18 30.29
C TYR A 524 -28.28 39.03 30.11
N GLY A 525 -26.99 39.35 30.07
CA GLY A 525 -25.89 38.38 30.13
C GLY A 525 -24.94 38.70 31.27
N THR A 526 -24.15 37.71 31.68
CA THR A 526 -23.07 37.88 32.66
C THR A 526 -21.75 37.51 32.00
N TRP A 527 -20.73 38.34 32.18
CA TRP A 527 -19.37 38.15 31.72
C TRP A 527 -18.42 38.09 32.90
N THR A 528 -17.55 37.09 32.89
CA THR A 528 -16.47 36.93 33.86
C THR A 528 -15.16 37.30 33.19
N TYR A 529 -14.49 38.30 33.74
CA TYR A 529 -13.21 38.81 33.27
C TYR A 529 -12.11 38.36 34.21
N GLN A 530 -11.06 37.75 33.66
CA GLN A 530 -9.79 37.54 34.35
C GLN A 530 -8.84 38.66 33.95
N LEU A 531 -8.30 39.36 34.93
CA LEU A 531 -7.35 40.43 34.73
C LEU A 531 -6.00 40.08 35.32
N ILE A 532 -4.96 40.61 34.69
CA ILE A 532 -3.60 40.57 35.19
C ILE A 532 -3.07 41.99 35.32
N ARG A 533 -2.19 42.20 36.29
CA ARG A 533 -1.45 43.44 36.43
C ARG A 533 -0.22 43.41 35.54
N ASP A 534 -0.13 44.36 34.62
CA ASP A 534 1.01 44.55 33.72
C ASP A 534 1.65 45.91 34.03
N GLY A 535 2.69 45.88 34.86
CA GLY A 535 3.29 47.09 35.44
C GLY A 535 2.35 47.81 36.41
N GLU A 536 2.07 49.08 36.14
CA GLU A 536 1.13 49.89 36.94
C GLU A 536 -0.33 49.75 36.50
N SER A 537 -0.57 49.10 35.35
CA SER A 537 -1.89 49.04 34.71
C SER A 537 -2.52 47.66 34.81
N TRP A 538 -3.84 47.61 34.91
CA TRP A 538 -4.62 46.37 34.83
C TRP A 538 -5.05 46.13 33.40
N ARG A 539 -4.95 44.88 32.95
CA ARG A 539 -5.36 44.46 31.60
C ARG A 539 -6.18 43.19 31.64
N VAL A 540 -7.19 43.12 30.77
CA VAL A 540 -7.99 41.92 30.55
C VAL A 540 -7.12 40.84 29.92
N LYS A 541 -6.98 39.73 30.63
CA LYS A 541 -6.24 38.54 30.19
C LYS A 541 -7.15 37.54 29.48
N ASN A 542 -8.34 37.37 30.01
CA ASN A 542 -9.33 36.46 29.47
C ASN A 542 -10.72 37.00 29.77
N GLU A 543 -11.67 36.73 28.87
CA GLU A 543 -13.08 37.01 29.08
C GLU A 543 -13.89 35.75 28.77
N ARG A 544 -14.88 35.48 29.60
CA ARG A 544 -15.84 34.40 29.39
C ARG A 544 -17.25 34.94 29.57
N TRP A 545 -18.18 34.48 28.75
CA TRP A 545 -19.58 34.89 28.83
C TRP A 545 -20.44 33.67 29.14
N GLU A 546 -21.39 33.84 30.06
CA GLU A 546 -22.37 32.81 30.38
C GLU A 546 -23.76 33.25 29.91
N THR A 547 -24.39 32.39 29.12
CA THR A 547 -25.79 32.51 28.70
C THR A 547 -26.73 32.12 29.84
N ARG A 548 -26.58 32.72 31.02
CA ARG A 548 -27.67 32.72 32.01
C ARG A 548 -28.74 33.68 31.50
N LEU A 549 -29.57 33.19 30.57
CA LEU A 549 -30.83 33.80 30.14
C LEU A 549 -31.83 33.77 31.31
N ASN A 550 -31.52 34.50 32.37
CA ASN A 550 -32.45 34.74 33.44
C ASN A 550 -33.26 35.98 33.06
N SER A 551 -34.55 35.76 32.79
CA SER A 551 -35.59 36.75 32.43
C SER A 551 -35.93 37.76 33.54
N ARG A 552 -35.03 37.97 34.51
CA ARG A 552 -35.22 38.93 35.60
C ARG A 552 -34.01 39.84 35.72
N GLU A 553 -34.31 41.14 35.77
CA GLU A 553 -33.37 42.22 36.09
C GLU A 553 -32.59 41.91 37.37
N PRO A 554 -31.36 42.43 37.51
CA PRO A 554 -30.57 42.30 38.75
C PRO A 554 -31.28 42.86 39.97
#